data_AF-A0A850XAF2-F1
#
_entry.id   AF-A0A850XAF2-F1
#
_cell.length_a   1.000
_cell.length_b   1.000
_cell.length_c   1.000
_cell.angle_alpha   90.00
_cell.angle_beta   90.00
_cell.angle_gamma   90.00
#
_symmetry.space_group_name_H-M   'P 1'
#
loop_
_entity.id
_entity.type
_entity.pdbx_description
1 polymer ?
#
loop_
_entity_poly.entity_id
_entity_poly.type
_entity_poly.pdbx_seq_one_letter_code
_entity_poly.pdbx_strand_id
1 'polypeptide(L)'
;YGEECRSKTYPPSGPTFKGNVPTYVINLDLPPSKRWDNLMRDKKTELKTVVQNIKNIVNTFFPSGKIVDIVDNKIAHLTATLPYPFNEELQGIANASGIPLG
;
A
#
# COMPACT_ATOMS: atom_id res chain seq x y z
N TYR A 1 -32.34 -3.32 14.53
CA TYR A 1 -32.21 -1.86 14.75
C TYR A 1 -31.42 -1.29 13.59
N GLY A 2 -31.98 -0.29 12.90
CA GLY A 2 -31.31 0.46 11.83
C GLY A 2 -31.37 1.97 12.13
N GLU A 3 -30.73 2.79 11.29
CA GLU A 3 -30.85 4.25 11.39
C GLU A 3 -31.92 4.79 10.43
N GLU A 4 -32.47 5.96 10.76
CA GLU A 4 -33.29 6.73 9.82
C GLU A 4 -32.42 7.28 8.68
N CYS A 5 -33.02 7.41 7.48
CA CYS A 5 -32.32 7.91 6.31
C CYS A 5 -31.79 9.33 6.53
N ARG A 6 -30.50 9.53 6.31
CA ARG A 6 -29.87 10.85 6.38
C ARG A 6 -30.19 11.67 5.14
N SER A 7 -30.46 12.95 5.33
CA SER A 7 -30.64 13.92 4.23
C SER A 7 -29.61 15.04 4.36
N LYS A 8 -29.37 15.79 3.27
CA LYS A 8 -28.46 16.95 3.22
C LYS A 8 -27.01 16.64 3.60
N THR A 9 -26.55 15.42 3.32
CA THR A 9 -25.17 14.97 3.56
C THR A 9 -24.21 15.32 2.40
N TYR A 10 -24.70 16.04 1.39
CA TYR A 10 -23.92 16.50 0.24
C TYR A 10 -24.00 18.03 0.08
N PRO A 11 -22.88 18.74 -0.16
CA PRO A 11 -21.52 18.21 -0.23
C PRO A 11 -21.03 17.60 1.09
N PRO A 12 -20.14 16.58 1.06
CA PRO A 12 -19.69 15.89 2.26
C PRO A 12 -19.09 16.86 3.29
N SER A 13 -19.61 16.80 4.51
CA SER A 13 -19.15 17.65 5.62
C SER A 13 -19.44 16.99 6.96
N GLY A 14 -18.95 17.59 8.05
CA GLY A 14 -19.19 17.12 9.40
C GLY A 14 -18.38 15.86 9.77
N PRO A 15 -18.76 15.14 10.85
CA PRO A 15 -17.93 14.11 11.47
C PRO A 15 -17.73 12.86 10.61
N THR A 16 -18.57 12.64 9.60
CA THR A 16 -18.45 11.51 8.66
C THR A 16 -17.55 11.83 7.48
N PHE A 17 -17.15 13.10 7.30
CA PHE A 17 -16.25 13.51 6.23
C PHE A 17 -14.81 13.61 6.74
N LYS A 18 -13.98 12.63 6.38
CA LYS A 18 -12.57 12.57 6.77
C LYS A 18 -11.63 13.45 5.93
N GLY A 19 -12.14 14.10 4.90
CA GLY A 19 -11.38 14.95 3.99
C GLY A 19 -11.42 14.50 2.54
N ASN A 20 -10.84 15.32 1.67
CA ASN A 20 -10.73 15.05 0.24
C ASN A 20 -9.62 14.03 -0.05
N VAL A 21 -9.79 13.27 -1.14
CA VAL A 21 -8.77 12.36 -1.64
C VAL A 21 -7.88 13.11 -2.63
N PRO A 22 -6.54 13.13 -2.44
CA PRO A 22 -5.62 13.76 -3.40
C PRO A 22 -5.58 12.99 -4.72
N THR A 23 -5.40 13.71 -5.83
CA THR A 23 -5.21 13.14 -7.17
C THR A 23 -3.72 13.13 -7.51
N TYR A 24 -3.23 12.02 -8.07
CA TYR A 24 -1.85 11.88 -8.55
C TYR A 24 -1.84 11.54 -10.04
N VAL A 25 -0.87 12.07 -10.77
CA VAL A 25 -0.63 11.71 -12.16
C VAL A 25 0.45 10.64 -12.21
N ILE A 26 0.11 9.49 -12.80
CA ILE A 26 1.04 8.39 -13.06
C ILE A 26 1.44 8.47 -14.53
N ASN A 27 2.70 8.84 -14.80
CA ASN A 27 3.20 8.98 -16.16
C ASN A 27 3.62 7.61 -16.72
N LEU A 28 2.85 7.07 -17.65
CA LEU A 28 3.10 5.75 -18.26
C LEU A 28 4.30 5.74 -19.23
N ASP A 29 4.74 6.91 -19.69
CA ASP A 29 5.93 7.05 -20.53
C ASP A 29 7.23 6.83 -19.74
N LEU A 30 7.18 6.92 -18.40
CA LEU A 30 8.31 6.57 -17.55
C LEU A 30 8.51 5.04 -17.51
N PRO A 31 9.76 4.59 -17.29
CA PRO A 31 10.02 3.20 -16.93
C PRO A 31 9.11 2.76 -15.76
N PRO A 32 8.53 1.56 -15.79
CA PRO A 32 7.61 1.06 -14.76
C PRO A 32 8.11 1.28 -13.32
N SER A 33 9.38 1.00 -13.08
CA SER A 33 10.05 1.16 -11.78
C SER A 33 10.08 2.59 -11.23
N LYS A 34 9.69 3.60 -12.03
CA LYS A 34 9.67 5.02 -11.67
C LYS A 34 8.29 5.65 -11.63
N ARG A 35 7.27 4.95 -12.14
CA ARG A 35 5.90 5.49 -12.29
C ARG A 35 5.28 5.91 -10.96
N TRP A 36 5.63 5.21 -9.88
CA TRP A 36 5.07 5.40 -8.55
C TRP A 36 5.92 6.27 -7.62
N ASP A 37 7.08 6.78 -8.05
CA ASP A 37 8.03 7.52 -7.20
C ASP A 37 7.39 8.74 -6.53
N ASN A 38 6.57 9.49 -7.27
CA ASN A 38 5.90 10.68 -6.74
C ASN A 38 4.90 10.31 -5.62
N LEU A 39 4.05 9.31 -5.86
CA LEU A 39 3.10 8.83 -4.86
C LEU A 39 3.83 8.26 -3.64
N MET A 40 4.90 7.50 -3.84
CA MET A 40 5.67 6.89 -2.75
C MET A 40 6.43 7.92 -1.92
N ARG A 41 6.90 9.02 -2.51
CA ARG A 41 7.49 10.12 -1.74
C ARG A 41 6.53 10.65 -0.67
N ASP A 42 5.25 10.75 -1.01
CA ASP A 42 4.23 11.33 -0.15
C ASP A 42 3.55 10.29 0.77
N LYS A 43 3.50 9.01 0.37
CA LYS A 43 2.75 7.94 1.06
C LYS A 43 3.58 6.82 1.67
N LYS A 44 4.91 6.85 1.55
CA LYS A 44 5.78 5.81 2.12
C LYS A 44 5.59 5.60 3.62
N THR A 45 5.31 6.66 4.38
CA THR A 45 5.18 6.56 5.84
C THR A 45 3.91 5.79 6.20
N GLU A 46 2.76 6.15 5.62
CA GLU A 46 1.50 5.44 5.82
C GLU A 46 1.59 3.99 5.34
N LEU A 47 2.24 3.75 4.20
CA LEU A 47 2.47 2.40 3.68
C LEU A 47 3.28 1.55 4.67
N LYS A 48 4.40 2.09 5.21
CA LYS A 48 5.19 1.41 6.25
C LYS A 48 4.35 1.09 7.48
N THR A 49 3.49 2.01 7.91
CA THR A 49 2.60 1.78 9.06
C THR A 49 1.66 0.61 8.80
N VAL A 50 1.02 0.54 7.63
CA VAL A 50 0.12 -0.59 7.30
C VAL A 50 0.88 -1.91 7.29
N VAL A 51 2.03 -1.97 6.62
CA VAL A 51 2.87 -3.18 6.55
C VAL A 51 3.30 -3.62 7.95
N GLN A 52 3.76 -2.69 8.79
CA GLN A 52 4.17 -3.01 10.15
C GLN A 52 2.99 -3.52 11.00
N ASN A 53 1.81 -2.92 10.85
CA ASN A 53 0.61 -3.39 11.55
C ASN A 53 0.25 -4.82 11.15
N ILE A 54 0.33 -5.16 9.87
CA ILE A 54 0.12 -6.53 9.38
C ILE A 54 1.16 -7.49 9.98
N LYS A 55 2.45 -7.12 9.96
CA LYS A 55 3.52 -7.92 10.59
C LYS A 55 3.26 -8.15 12.08
N ASN A 56 2.81 -7.14 12.80
CA ASN A 56 2.48 -7.23 14.23
C ASN A 56 1.29 -8.19 14.49
N ILE A 57 0.25 -8.13 13.66
CA ILE A 57 -0.89 -9.07 13.74
C ILE A 57 -0.40 -10.50 13.50
N VAL A 58 0.35 -10.73 12.42
CA VAL A 58 0.90 -12.05 12.09
C VAL A 58 1.77 -12.58 13.23
N ASN A 59 2.65 -11.76 13.80
CA ASN A 59 3.53 -12.15 14.91
C ASN A 59 2.76 -12.40 16.21
N THR A 60 1.57 -11.81 16.38
CA THR A 60 0.70 -12.10 17.54
C THR A 60 0.19 -13.55 17.50
N PHE A 61 -0.14 -14.07 16.31
CA PHE A 61 -0.57 -15.46 16.14
C PHE A 61 0.59 -16.44 15.92
N PHE A 62 1.68 -15.97 15.30
CA PHE A 62 2.85 -16.76 14.93
C PHE A 62 4.13 -16.09 15.43
N PRO A 63 4.41 -16.12 16.74
CA PRO A 63 5.46 -15.32 17.39
C PRO A 63 6.89 -15.67 16.97
N SER A 64 7.08 -16.79 16.28
CA SER A 64 8.40 -17.18 15.76
C SER A 64 8.98 -16.22 14.71
N GLY A 65 8.18 -15.31 14.13
CA GLY A 65 8.60 -14.41 13.07
C GLY A 65 8.86 -15.08 11.71
N LYS A 66 8.86 -16.42 11.65
CA LYS A 66 9.18 -17.19 10.44
C LYS A 66 8.26 -16.90 9.25
N ILE A 67 6.98 -16.59 9.51
CA ILE A 67 6.05 -16.27 8.42
C ILE A 67 6.43 -14.94 7.77
N VAL A 68 6.70 -13.91 8.59
CA VAL A 68 7.15 -12.60 8.09
C VAL A 68 8.46 -12.74 7.33
N ASP A 69 9.39 -13.54 7.85
CA ASP A 69 10.68 -13.83 7.17
C ASP A 69 10.50 -14.53 5.81
N ILE A 70 9.61 -15.52 5.72
CA ILE A 70 9.30 -16.19 4.45
C ILE A 70 8.69 -15.22 3.45
N VAL A 71 7.77 -14.35 3.89
CA VAL A 71 7.15 -13.34 3.03
C VAL A 71 8.21 -12.38 2.52
N ASP A 72 8.93 -11.72 3.43
CA ASP A 72 9.93 -10.69 3.10
C ASP A 72 11.04 -11.21 2.18
N ASN A 73 11.49 -12.46 2.36
CA ASN A 73 12.67 -12.98 1.68
C ASN A 73 12.40 -14.02 0.58
N LYS A 74 11.31 -14.80 0.64
CA LYS A 74 11.04 -15.88 -0.32
C LYS A 74 9.92 -15.58 -1.30
N ILE A 75 8.86 -14.92 -0.84
CA ILE A 75 7.72 -14.56 -1.72
C ILE A 75 8.13 -13.48 -2.72
N ALA A 76 9.11 -12.64 -2.39
CA ALA A 76 9.70 -11.68 -3.31
C ALA A 76 10.12 -12.30 -4.67
N HIS A 77 10.56 -13.56 -4.71
CA HIS A 77 10.91 -14.25 -5.95
C HIS A 77 9.71 -14.49 -6.88
N LEU A 78 8.49 -14.58 -6.36
CA LEU A 78 7.27 -14.71 -7.18
C LEU A 78 6.96 -13.43 -7.93
N THR A 79 7.47 -12.27 -7.50
CA THR A 79 7.27 -11.03 -8.25
C THR A 79 7.95 -11.06 -9.62
N ALA A 80 9.00 -11.88 -9.78
CA ALA A 80 9.67 -12.07 -11.06
C ALA A 80 8.82 -12.88 -12.08
N THR A 81 7.78 -13.56 -11.64
CA THR A 81 6.86 -14.30 -12.54
C THR A 81 5.69 -13.45 -13.02
N LEU A 82 5.51 -12.26 -12.45
CA LEU A 82 4.47 -11.33 -12.87
C LEU A 82 4.81 -10.76 -14.26
N PRO A 83 3.81 -10.64 -15.15
CA PRO A 83 4.06 -10.09 -16.47
C PRO A 83 4.45 -8.62 -16.36
N TYR A 84 5.21 -8.16 -17.35
CA TYR A 84 5.45 -6.73 -17.53
C TYR A 84 4.11 -5.97 -17.59
N PRO A 85 3.98 -4.80 -16.92
CA PRO A 85 5.03 -4.05 -16.20
C PRO A 85 5.10 -4.31 -14.68
N PHE A 86 4.26 -5.20 -14.16
CA PHE A 86 3.92 -5.24 -12.72
C PHE A 86 5.10 -5.62 -11.82
N ASN A 87 5.97 -6.52 -12.30
CA ASN A 87 7.18 -6.90 -11.59
C ASN A 87 8.07 -5.68 -11.29
N GLU A 88 8.28 -4.81 -12.28
CA GLU A 88 9.13 -3.62 -12.14
C GLU A 88 8.43 -2.51 -11.35
N GLU A 89 7.12 -2.34 -11.49
CA GLU A 89 6.36 -1.37 -10.68
C GLU A 89 6.43 -1.69 -9.18
N LEU A 90 6.25 -2.97 -8.81
CA LEU A 90 6.37 -3.42 -7.42
C LEU A 90 7.79 -3.25 -6.88
N GLN A 91 8.81 -3.58 -7.68
CA GLN A 91 10.21 -3.32 -7.33
C GLN A 91 10.47 -1.82 -7.12
N GLY A 92 9.92 -0.95 -7.98
CA GLY A 92 9.99 0.50 -7.83
C GLY A 92 9.39 0.97 -6.52
N ILE A 93 8.19 0.49 -6.18
CA ILE A 93 7.49 0.81 -4.92
C ILE A 93 8.31 0.35 -3.70
N ALA A 94 8.80 -0.89 -3.72
CA ALA A 94 9.61 -1.45 -2.64
C ALA A 94 10.87 -0.60 -2.40
N ASN A 95 11.57 -0.24 -3.47
CA ASN A 95 12.77 0.60 -3.41
C ASN A 95 12.47 2.02 -2.91
N ALA A 96 11.44 2.68 -3.44
CA ALA A 96 11.10 4.07 -3.11
C ALA A 96 10.56 4.21 -1.67
N SER A 97 9.82 3.21 -1.20
CA SER A 97 9.28 3.19 0.17
C SER A 97 10.27 2.62 1.19
N GLY A 98 11.18 1.73 0.79
CA GLY A 98 12.10 1.03 1.69
C GLY A 98 11.41 -0.08 2.51
N ILE A 99 10.37 -0.69 1.95
CA ILE A 99 9.77 -1.92 2.47
C ILE A 99 10.32 -3.13 1.69
N PRO A 100 10.36 -4.33 2.29
CA PRO A 100 10.65 -5.56 1.53
C PRO A 100 9.66 -5.73 0.38
N LEU A 101 10.13 -6.32 -0.73
CA LEU A 101 9.31 -6.54 -1.92
C LEU A 101 8.21 -7.60 -1.73
N GLY A 102 8.44 -8.55 -0.83
CA GLY A 102 7.54 -9.65 -0.52
C GLY A 102 6.37 -9.26 0.37
#